data_AF-A0AA39KG64-F1
#
_entry.id   AF-A0AA39KG64-F1
#
_cell.length_a   1.000
_cell.length_b   1.000
_cell.length_c   1.000
_cell.angle_alpha   90.00
_cell.angle_beta   90.00
_cell.angle_gamma   90.00
#
_symmetry.space_group_name_H-M   'P 1'
#
loop_
_entity.id
_entity.type
_entity.pdbx_description
1 polymer ?
#
loop_
_entity_poly.entity_id
_entity_poly.type
_entity_poly.pdbx_seq_one_letter_code
_entity_poly.pdbx_strand_id
1 'polypeptide(L)'
;MIYDGGVYLYTLMDWNTASWAILLIGIAEVGIPAWCYGCNKFLDNIEEMKMPFNCVVRYYWWFSWMILAPITALAVFIYQMITYELASYGSYVFPPWANAIGILIGLTTLAPLPLYFFYCLWKGPVSVR
;
A
#
# COMPACT_ATOMS: atom_id res chain seq x y z
N MET A 1 -2.24 -4.26 -24.29
CA MET A 1 -2.95 -3.14 -24.95
C MET A 1 -2.51 -3.05 -26.38
N ILE A 2 -3.21 -3.74 -27.28
CA ILE A 2 -2.81 -3.86 -28.70
C ILE A 2 -3.97 -3.47 -29.63
N TYR A 3 -5.19 -3.34 -29.11
CA TYR A 3 -6.36 -2.88 -29.85
C TYR A 3 -6.56 -1.37 -29.68
N ASP A 4 -7.27 -0.72 -30.62
CA ASP A 4 -7.53 0.73 -30.63
C ASP A 4 -8.22 1.24 -29.35
N GLY A 5 -9.05 0.42 -28.71
CA GLY A 5 -9.68 0.73 -27.43
C GLY A 5 -8.77 0.52 -26.19
N GLY A 6 -7.55 0.02 -26.39
CA GLY A 6 -6.66 -0.39 -25.32
C GLY A 6 -6.21 0.76 -24.41
N VAL A 7 -6.08 1.97 -24.96
CA VAL A 7 -5.69 3.16 -24.19
C VAL A 7 -6.76 3.55 -23.16
N TYR A 8 -8.04 3.38 -23.48
CA TYR A 8 -9.12 3.66 -22.53
C TYR A 8 -9.10 2.68 -21.35
N LEU A 9 -8.91 1.39 -21.65
CA LEU A 9 -8.79 0.37 -20.61
C LEU A 9 -7.52 0.58 -19.76
N TYR A 10 -6.42 1.05 -20.37
CA TYR A 10 -5.20 1.43 -19.65
C TYR A 10 -5.45 2.55 -18.67
N THR A 11 -6.00 3.68 -19.13
CA THR A 11 -6.25 4.84 -18.28
C THR A 11 -7.20 4.49 -17.13
N LEU A 12 -8.24 3.70 -17.39
CA LEU A 12 -9.17 3.26 -16.36
C LEU A 12 -8.48 2.40 -15.30
N MET A 13 -7.60 1.48 -15.71
CA MET A 13 -6.88 0.59 -14.80
C MET A 13 -5.82 1.35 -14.00
N ASP A 14 -5.07 2.25 -14.65
CA ASP A 14 -4.03 3.08 -14.04
C ASP A 14 -4.62 3.97 -12.94
N TRP A 15 -5.73 4.66 -13.24
CA TRP A 15 -6.43 5.53 -12.29
C TRP A 15 -6.94 4.80 -11.04
N ASN A 16 -7.39 3.55 -11.18
CA ASN A 16 -7.93 2.79 -10.06
C ASN A 16 -6.86 2.00 -9.29
N THR A 17 -5.80 1.55 -9.96
CA THR A 17 -4.79 0.66 -9.36
C THR A 17 -3.60 1.45 -8.81
N ALA A 18 -3.08 2.43 -9.56
CA ALA A 18 -1.87 3.16 -9.22
C ALA A 18 -2.13 4.41 -8.37
N SER A 19 -3.38 4.86 -8.23
CA SER A 19 -3.72 6.02 -7.39
C SER A 19 -4.02 5.62 -5.96
N TRP A 20 -5.20 5.05 -5.68
CA TRP A 20 -5.63 4.84 -4.29
C TRP A 20 -5.28 3.45 -3.74
N ALA A 21 -5.31 2.40 -4.57
CA ALA A 21 -5.09 1.02 -4.12
C ALA A 21 -3.64 0.79 -3.65
N ILE A 22 -2.64 1.25 -4.42
CA ILE A 22 -1.23 1.10 -4.04
C ILE A 22 -0.87 1.90 -2.78
N LEU A 23 -1.48 3.06 -2.56
CA LEU A 23 -1.24 3.87 -1.35
C LEU A 23 -1.74 3.14 -0.10
N LEU A 24 -2.91 2.49 -0.17
CA LEU A 24 -3.42 1.67 0.94
C LEU A 24 -2.49 0.49 1.26
N ILE A 25 -1.93 -0.17 0.23
CA ILE A 25 -0.92 -1.22 0.41
C ILE A 25 0.33 -0.64 1.09
N GLY A 26 0.84 0.50 0.61
CA GLY A 26 2.02 1.14 1.17
C GLY A 26 1.84 1.55 2.65
N ILE A 27 0.67 2.05 3.02
CA ILE A 27 0.36 2.36 4.44
C ILE A 27 0.38 1.09 5.30
N ALA A 28 -0.19 0.00 4.80
CA ALA A 28 -0.15 -1.28 5.51
C ALA A 28 1.29 -1.83 5.62
N GLU A 29 2.06 -1.77 4.53
CA GLU A 29 3.45 -2.23 4.49
C GLU A 29 4.38 -1.45 5.41
N VAL A 30 4.13 -0.15 5.63
CA VAL A 30 4.90 0.66 6.61
C VAL A 30 4.35 0.49 8.02
N GLY A 31 3.03 0.46 8.18
CA GLY A 31 2.38 0.40 9.49
C GLY A 31 2.59 -0.93 10.22
N ILE A 32 2.57 -2.06 9.50
CA ILE A 32 2.78 -3.40 10.08
C ILE A 32 4.17 -3.53 10.74
N PRO A 33 5.31 -3.25 10.06
CA PRO A 33 6.61 -3.35 10.70
C PRO A 33 6.84 -2.27 11.76
N ALA A 34 6.31 -1.06 11.57
CA ALA A 34 6.46 0.02 12.54
C ALA A 34 5.78 -0.29 13.88
N TRP A 35 4.50 -0.67 13.85
CA TRP A 35 3.67 -0.83 15.07
C TRP A 35 3.37 -2.28 15.46
N CYS A 36 3.07 -3.17 14.51
CA CYS A 36 2.70 -4.56 14.83
C CYS A 36 3.93 -5.43 15.14
N TYR A 37 4.97 -5.37 14.30
CA TYR A 37 6.22 -6.11 14.52
C TYR A 37 7.11 -5.41 15.57
N GLY A 38 7.13 -4.08 15.52
CA GLY A 38 7.93 -3.23 16.39
C GLY A 38 9.25 -2.83 15.74
N CYS A 39 9.44 -1.52 15.56
CA CYS A 39 10.62 -0.95 14.91
C CYS A 39 11.95 -1.34 15.57
N ASN A 40 11.99 -1.54 16.90
CA ASN A 40 13.20 -1.98 17.59
C ASN A 40 13.65 -3.38 17.16
N LYS A 41 12.72 -4.35 17.09
CA LYS A 41 13.03 -5.70 16.60
C LYS A 41 13.48 -5.68 15.15
N PHE A 42 12.88 -4.80 14.34
CA PHE A 42 13.27 -4.63 12.95
C PHE A 42 14.71 -4.11 12.82
N LEU A 43 15.09 -3.11 13.62
CA LEU A 43 16.46 -2.60 13.66
C LEU A 43 17.46 -3.64 14.19
N ASP A 44 17.07 -4.43 15.20
CA ASP A 44 17.91 -5.52 15.73
C ASP A 44 18.17 -6.60 14.65
N ASN A 45 17.15 -6.98 13.86
CA ASN A 45 17.34 -7.92 12.74
C ASN A 45 18.31 -7.39 11.67
N ILE A 46 18.30 -6.07 11.40
CA ILE A 46 19.22 -5.48 10.43
C ILE A 46 20.65 -5.46 10.98
N GLU A 47 20.81 -5.27 12.29
CA GLU A 47 22.10 -5.38 12.98
C GLU A 47 22.65 -6.82 12.86
N GLU A 48 21.80 -7.85 13.01
CA GLU A 48 22.15 -9.26 12.78
C GLU A 48 22.57 -9.55 11.33
N MET A 49 22.03 -8.81 10.35
CA MET A 49 22.41 -8.88 8.93
C MET A 49 23.78 -8.25 8.61
N LYS A 50 24.62 -7.97 9.61
CA LYS A 50 25.96 -7.37 9.48
C LYS A 50 25.95 -5.94 8.95
N MET A 51 24.87 -5.19 9.14
CA MET A 51 24.84 -3.74 8.97
C MET A 51 24.91 -3.07 10.36
N PRO A 52 26.13 -2.81 10.90
CA PRO A 52 26.26 -2.18 12.20
C PRO A 52 25.78 -0.73 12.12
N PHE A 53 24.77 -0.39 12.91
CA PHE A 53 24.31 0.98 13.07
C PHE A 53 24.92 1.61 14.31
N ASN A 54 25.53 2.79 14.13
CA ASN A 54 25.86 3.64 15.27
C ASN A 54 24.57 4.08 15.98
N CYS A 55 24.65 4.33 17.29
CA CYS A 55 23.49 4.68 18.12
C CYS A 55 22.68 5.86 17.53
N VAL A 56 23.35 6.86 16.97
CA VAL A 56 22.71 8.03 16.31
C VAL A 56 21.93 7.63 15.05
N VAL A 57 22.50 6.73 14.24
CA VAL A 57 21.87 6.25 12.99
C VAL A 57 20.65 5.39 13.33
N ARG A 58 20.73 4.58 14.38
CA ARG A 58 19.60 3.78 14.91
C ARG A 58 18.42 4.68 15.30
N TYR A 59 18.66 5.78 16.02
CA TYR A 59 17.60 6.74 16.38
C TYR A 59 16.99 7.45 15.16
N TYR A 60 17.82 7.83 14.18
CA TYR A 60 17.34 8.44 12.93
C TYR A 60 16.39 7.51 12.17
N TRP A 61 16.78 6.25 11.97
CA TRP A 61 15.95 5.26 11.28
C TRP A 61 14.69 4.93 12.06
N TRP A 62 14.81 4.82 13.39
CA TRP A 62 13.65 4.61 14.24
C TRP A 62 12.62 5.73 14.09
N PHE A 63 13.04 7.00 14.18
CA PHE A 63 12.15 8.15 14.02
C PHE A 63 11.54 8.21 12.62
N SER A 64 12.35 7.92 11.59
CA SER A 64 11.91 7.90 10.20
C SER A 64 10.80 6.87 9.96
N TRP A 65 10.96 5.64 10.45
CA TRP A 65 9.99 4.57 10.22
C TRP A 65 8.79 4.58 11.16
N MET A 66 8.94 5.01 12.41
CA MET A 66 7.82 5.07 13.36
C MET A 66 6.90 6.28 13.15
N ILE A 67 7.46 7.41 12.70
CA ILE A 67 6.75 8.69 12.71
C ILE A 67 6.69 9.27 11.30
N LEU A 68 7.84 9.48 10.66
CA LEU A 68 7.88 10.23 9.41
C LEU A 68 7.19 9.49 8.26
N ALA A 69 7.53 8.23 8.03
CA ALA A 69 6.99 7.40 6.96
C ALA A 69 5.46 7.18 7.06
N PRO A 70 4.87 6.82 8.21
CA PRO A 70 3.42 6.67 8.30
C PRO A 70 2.70 8.02 8.15
N ILE A 71 3.25 9.12 8.69
CA ILE A 71 2.65 10.46 8.54
C ILE A 71 2.64 10.89 7.08
N THR A 72 3.75 10.75 6.35
CA THR A 72 3.82 11.14 4.94
C THR A 72 2.93 10.27 4.08
N ALA A 73 2.89 8.96 4.30
CA ALA A 73 1.99 8.05 3.59
C ALA A 73 0.51 8.40 3.83
N LEU A 74 0.14 8.71 5.07
CA LEU A 74 -1.22 9.12 5.42
C LEU A 74 -1.58 10.49 4.80
N ALA A 75 -0.65 11.45 4.80
CA ALA A 75 -0.85 12.75 4.19
C ALA A 75 -1.09 12.66 2.67
N VAL A 76 -0.28 11.85 1.96
CA VAL A 76 -0.46 11.61 0.52
C VAL A 76 -1.78 10.89 0.25
N PHE A 77 -2.18 9.94 1.10
CA PHE A 77 -3.46 9.28 0.97
C PHE A 77 -4.65 10.23 1.15
N ILE A 78 -4.63 11.11 2.15
CA ILE A 78 -5.66 12.14 2.33
C ILE A 78 -5.73 13.05 1.11
N TYR A 79 -4.58 13.51 0.61
CA TYR A 79 -4.52 14.35 -0.58
C TYR A 79 -5.15 13.63 -1.79
N GLN A 80 -4.79 12.36 -2.00
CA GLN A 80 -5.33 11.53 -3.07
C GLN A 80 -6.85 11.36 -2.96
N MET A 81 -7.40 11.19 -1.75
CA MET A 81 -8.84 11.07 -1.53
C MET A 81 -9.59 12.38 -1.82
N ILE A 82 -9.00 13.53 -1.52
CA ILE A 82 -9.60 14.85 -1.80
C ILE A 82 -9.61 15.15 -3.30
N THR A 83 -8.52 14.82 -4.01
CA THR A 83 -8.37 15.05 -5.46
C THR A 83 -8.91 13.88 -6.30
N TYR A 84 -9.61 12.93 -5.69
CA TYR A 84 -10.17 11.79 -6.41
C TYR A 84 -11.35 12.22 -7.29
N GLU A 85 -11.09 12.36 -8.59
CA GLU A 85 -12.11 12.58 -9.60
C GLU A 85 -12.42 11.30 -10.37
N LEU A 86 -13.58 11.25 -11.04
CA LEU A 86 -13.93 10.14 -11.93
C LEU A 86 -12.94 10.10 -13.09
N ALA A 87 -12.45 8.89 -13.40
CA ALA A 87 -11.53 8.69 -14.52
C ALA A 87 -12.14 9.30 -15.79
N SER A 88 -11.37 10.16 -16.47
CA SER A 88 -11.72 10.75 -17.76
C SER A 88 -10.50 10.67 -18.68
N TYR A 89 -10.73 10.45 -19.98
CA TYR A 89 -9.66 10.42 -20.96
C TYR A 89 -9.96 11.43 -22.07
N GLY A 90 -9.28 12.59 -22.04
CA GLY A 90 -9.53 13.69 -22.96
C GLY A 90 -10.95 14.25 -22.79
N SER A 91 -11.77 14.14 -23.84
CA SER A 91 -13.20 14.52 -23.82
C SER A 91 -14.14 13.36 -23.46
N TYR A 92 -13.63 12.15 -23.24
CA TYR A 92 -14.43 10.97 -22.95
C TYR A 92 -14.58 10.76 -21.44
N VAL A 93 -15.81 10.87 -20.96
CA VAL A 93 -16.19 10.52 -19.58
C VAL A 93 -16.57 9.05 -19.53
N PHE A 94 -15.90 8.28 -18.68
CA PHE A 94 -16.18 6.85 -18.57
C PHE A 94 -17.58 6.60 -18.00
N PRO A 95 -18.33 5.64 -18.57
CA PRO A 95 -19.65 5.30 -18.08
C PRO A 95 -19.56 4.67 -16.67
N PRO A 96 -20.62 4.75 -15.85
CA PRO A 96 -20.59 4.27 -14.46
C PRO A 96 -20.22 2.79 -14.31
N TRP A 97 -20.60 1.92 -15.26
CA TRP A 97 -20.25 0.51 -15.24
C TRP A 97 -18.74 0.27 -15.41
N ALA A 98 -18.06 1.10 -16.20
CA ALA A 98 -16.62 1.00 -16.41
C ALA A 98 -15.87 1.42 -15.13
N ASN A 99 -16.34 2.49 -14.47
CA ASN A 99 -15.81 2.89 -13.16
C ASN A 99 -16.00 1.80 -12.11
N ALA A 100 -17.14 1.11 -12.09
CA ALA A 100 -17.35 -0.03 -11.19
C ALA A 100 -16.35 -1.17 -11.42
N ILE A 101 -16.06 -1.50 -12.69
CA ILE A 101 -15.04 -2.50 -13.03
C ILE A 101 -13.65 -2.05 -12.57
N GLY A 102 -13.30 -0.77 -12.80
CA GLY A 102 -12.03 -0.20 -12.34
C GLY A 102 -11.85 -0.34 -10.82
N ILE A 103 -12.89 0.00 -10.06
CA ILE A 103 -12.88 -0.13 -8.59
C ILE A 103 -12.75 -1.60 -8.18
N LEU A 104 -13.46 -2.52 -8.84
CA LEU A 104 -13.35 -3.97 -8.56
C LEU A 104 -11.93 -4.50 -8.79
N ILE A 105 -11.24 -4.02 -9.83
CA ILE A 105 -9.84 -4.38 -10.08
C ILE A 105 -8.94 -3.86 -8.95
N GLY A 106 -9.09 -2.60 -8.55
CA GLY A 106 -8.34 -2.03 -7.42
C GLY A 106 -8.63 -2.73 -6.08
N LEU A 107 -9.87 -3.18 -5.85
CA LEU A 107 -10.20 -3.99 -4.67
C LEU A 107 -9.59 -5.39 -4.75
N THR A 108 -9.49 -5.96 -5.94
CA THR A 108 -8.89 -7.29 -6.14
C THR A 108 -7.40 -7.29 -5.82
N THR A 109 -6.68 -6.19 -6.07
CA THR A 109 -5.27 -6.07 -5.68
C THR A 109 -5.10 -5.90 -4.16
N LEU A 110 -6.08 -5.30 -3.49
CA LEU A 110 -6.09 -5.14 -2.03
C LEU A 110 -6.53 -6.41 -1.29
N ALA A 111 -7.39 -7.23 -1.89
CA ALA A 111 -8.01 -8.39 -1.24
C ALA A 111 -7.02 -9.43 -0.66
N PRO A 112 -5.86 -9.75 -1.26
CA PRO A 112 -4.93 -10.75 -0.71
C PRO A 112 -4.42 -10.43 0.69
N LEU A 113 -4.22 -9.16 1.02
CA LEU A 113 -3.67 -8.71 2.31
C LEU A 113 -4.60 -9.08 3.50
N PRO A 114 -5.88 -8.65 3.53
CA PRO A 114 -6.81 -9.05 4.59
C PRO A 114 -7.14 -10.54 4.52
N LEU A 115 -7.27 -11.13 3.33
CA LEU A 115 -7.57 -12.58 3.21
C LEU A 115 -6.47 -13.42 3.87
N TYR A 116 -5.21 -13.10 3.64
CA TYR A 116 -4.09 -13.81 4.26
C TYR A 116 -4.04 -13.57 5.77
N PHE A 117 -4.30 -12.33 6.22
CA PHE A 117 -4.39 -12.01 7.65
C PHE A 117 -5.47 -12.85 8.37
N PHE A 118 -6.68 -12.92 7.82
CA PHE A 118 -7.76 -13.74 8.39
C PHE A 118 -7.45 -15.24 8.32
N TYR A 119 -6.84 -15.70 7.24
CA TYR A 119 -6.43 -17.11 7.11
C TYR A 119 -5.40 -17.49 8.19
N CYS A 120 -4.39 -16.64 8.44
CA CYS A 120 -3.41 -16.85 9.52
C CYS A 120 -4.06 -16.84 10.90
N LEU A 121 -5.01 -15.93 11.14
CA LEU A 121 -5.79 -15.90 12.39
C LEU A 121 -6.57 -17.20 12.61
N TRP A 122 -7.21 -17.74 11.56
CA TRP A 122 -8.02 -18.94 11.67
C TRP A 122 -7.18 -20.21 11.88
N LYS A 123 -6.00 -20.31 11.25
CA LYS A 123 -5.10 -21.44 11.51
C LYS A 123 -4.48 -21.47 12.91
N GLY A 124 -4.73 -20.44 13.73
CA GLY A 124 -4.18 -20.31 15.08
C GLY A 124 -2.67 -20.08 15.05
N PRO A 125 -2.06 -19.69 16.18
CA PRO A 125 -0.63 -19.49 16.25
C PRO A 125 0.07 -20.81 15.88
N VAL A 126 0.83 -20.79 14.78
CA VAL A 126 1.81 -21.84 14.52
C VAL A 126 2.73 -21.83 15.72
N SER A 127 2.64 -22.88 16.54
CA SER A 127 3.55 -23.19 17.64
C SER A 127 4.98 -23.18 17.09
N VAL A 128 5.66 -22.03 17.14
CA VAL A 128 7.10 -21.94 16.87
C VAL A 128 7.79 -22.61 18.04
N ARG A 129 8.22 -23.85 17.81
CA ARG A 129 9.01 -24.65 18.72
C ARG A 129 10.49 -24.39 18.47
#